data_AF-A0A0N4YQ23-F1
#
_entry.id   AF-A0A0N4YQ23-F1
#
_cell.length_a   1.000
_cell.length_b   1.000
_cell.length_c   1.000
_cell.angle_alpha   90.00
_cell.angle_beta   90.00
_cell.angle_gamma   90.00
#
_symmetry.space_group_name_H-M   'P 1'
#
loop_
_entity.id
_entity.type
_entity.pdbx_description
1 polymer ?
#
loop_
_entity_poly.entity_id
_entity_poly.type
_entity_poly.pdbx_seq_one_letter_code
_entity_poly.pdbx_strand_id
1 'polypeptide(L)'
;MSHVFLRSCTYTSERAKGRLFAARAEKTADDAIAAKFRAEANASLLSALTLCPAHTPSLFHLAKLYTFEGNVAMAEQMFRELVRVDPLNCQWWQELGCCLMRRGSALRAMECFSAASQLDRSTPLISFASIPLIFPSSF
;
A
#
# COMPACT_ATOMS: atom_id res chain seq x y z
N MET A 1 -1.23 -15.56 -26.62
CA MET A 1 -0.89 -14.12 -26.43
C MET A 1 -2.09 -13.25 -26.05
N SER A 2 -3.34 -13.61 -26.37
CA SER A 2 -4.56 -12.86 -26.02
C SER A 2 -4.94 -12.87 -24.52
N HIS A 3 -4.71 -13.97 -23.79
CA HIS A 3 -5.08 -14.07 -22.37
C HIS A 3 -4.27 -13.17 -21.41
N VAL A 4 -3.02 -12.87 -21.73
CA VAL A 4 -2.17 -12.00 -20.90
C VAL A 4 -2.61 -10.56 -21.04
N PHE A 5 -2.96 -10.12 -22.25
CA PHE A 5 -3.40 -8.75 -22.53
C PHE A 5 -4.79 -8.43 -21.94
N LEU A 6 -5.71 -9.40 -21.98
CA LEU A 6 -7.02 -9.28 -21.32
C LEU A 6 -6.85 -9.18 -19.80
N ARG A 7 -5.94 -9.96 -19.20
CA ARG A 7 -5.64 -9.89 -17.75
C ARG A 7 -5.04 -8.55 -17.33
N SER A 8 -4.17 -7.95 -18.12
CA SER A 8 -3.61 -6.61 -17.82
C SER A 8 -4.64 -5.50 -17.97
N CYS A 9 -5.57 -5.56 -18.94
CA CYS A 9 -6.68 -4.61 -19.05
C CYS A 9 -7.71 -4.75 -17.92
N THR A 10 -8.04 -5.97 -17.49
CA THR A 10 -8.89 -6.18 -16.32
C THR A 10 -8.19 -5.74 -15.03
N TYR A 11 -6.88 -5.95 -14.92
CA TYR A 11 -6.10 -5.53 -13.78
C TYR A 11 -6.04 -4.00 -13.59
N THR A 12 -5.79 -3.26 -14.68
CA THR A 12 -5.72 -1.79 -14.63
C THR A 12 -7.08 -1.17 -14.28
N SER A 13 -8.16 -1.76 -14.79
CA SER A 13 -9.53 -1.31 -14.50
C SER A 13 -9.96 -1.62 -13.05
N GLU A 14 -9.69 -2.82 -12.53
CA GLU A 14 -9.99 -3.17 -11.13
C GLU A 14 -9.17 -2.32 -10.14
N ARG A 15 -7.90 -2.05 -10.46
CA ARG A 15 -7.07 -1.10 -9.69
C ARG A 15 -7.67 0.30 -9.65
N ALA A 16 -8.08 0.83 -10.81
CA ALA A 16 -8.64 2.18 -10.90
C ALA A 16 -9.95 2.27 -10.12
N LYS A 17 -10.82 1.25 -10.23
CA LYS A 17 -12.06 1.15 -9.45
C LYS A 17 -11.79 1.14 -7.94
N GLY A 18 -10.90 0.27 -7.45
CA GLY A 18 -10.58 0.19 -6.02
C GLY A 18 -10.09 1.52 -5.44
N ARG A 19 -9.24 2.24 -6.18
CA ARG A 19 -8.78 3.58 -5.78
C ARG A 19 -9.92 4.61 -5.78
N LEU A 20 -10.81 4.58 -6.77
CA LEU A 20 -11.95 5.49 -6.84
C LEU A 20 -12.93 5.27 -5.70
N PHE A 21 -13.23 4.02 -5.34
CA PHE A 21 -14.11 3.69 -4.23
C PHE A 21 -13.51 4.08 -2.88
N ALA A 22 -12.20 3.87 -2.68
CA ALA A 22 -11.49 4.36 -1.49
C ALA A 22 -11.57 5.89 -1.36
N ALA A 23 -11.32 6.62 -2.45
CA ALA A 23 -11.40 8.08 -2.47
C ALA A 23 -12.84 8.61 -2.28
N ARG A 24 -13.86 7.85 -2.72
CA ARG A 24 -15.27 8.19 -2.48
C ARG A 24 -15.65 7.96 -1.03
N ALA A 25 -15.19 6.86 -0.41
CA ALA A 25 -15.45 6.56 0.99
C ALA A 25 -14.91 7.66 1.93
N GLU A 26 -13.77 8.27 1.60
CA GLU A 26 -13.20 9.39 2.36
C GLU A 26 -14.02 10.70 2.21
N LYS A 27 -14.74 10.88 1.10
CA LYS A 27 -15.50 12.11 0.80
C LYS A 27 -16.95 12.07 1.26
N THR A 28 -17.51 10.88 1.47
CA THR A 28 -18.89 10.71 1.92
C THR A 28 -18.99 10.90 3.43
N ALA A 29 -19.86 11.82 3.87
CA ALA A 29 -20.13 12.08 5.29
C ALA A 29 -21.06 11.05 5.94
N ASP A 30 -21.90 10.38 5.13
CA ASP A 30 -22.84 9.37 5.62
C ASP A 30 -22.15 8.03 5.86
N ASP A 31 -22.11 7.59 7.12
CA ASP A 31 -21.43 6.36 7.55
C ASP A 31 -21.91 5.09 6.82
N ALA A 32 -23.21 5.00 6.54
CA ALA A 32 -23.81 3.85 5.83
C ALA A 32 -23.34 3.77 4.37
N ILE A 33 -23.25 4.91 3.69
CA ILE A 33 -22.79 5.00 2.31
C ILE A 33 -21.27 4.75 2.27
N ALA A 34 -20.53 5.30 3.24
CA ALA A 34 -19.11 5.05 3.39
C ALA A 34 -18.82 3.56 3.62
N ALA A 35 -19.60 2.87 4.46
CA ALA A 35 -19.45 1.43 4.69
C ALA A 35 -19.67 0.60 3.40
N LYS A 36 -20.69 0.97 2.60
CA LYS A 36 -20.93 0.32 1.31
C LYS A 36 -19.76 0.50 0.35
N PHE A 37 -19.25 1.72 0.21
CA PHE A 37 -18.10 1.98 -0.66
C PHE A 37 -16.82 1.29 -0.17
N ARG A 38 -16.62 1.14 1.15
CA ARG A 38 -15.51 0.38 1.72
C ARG A 38 -15.59 -1.11 1.37
N ALA A 39 -16.78 -1.71 1.42
CA ALA A 39 -16.98 -3.11 1.02
C ALA A 39 -16.70 -3.34 -0.48
N GLU A 40 -17.18 -2.44 -1.35
CA GLU A 40 -16.92 -2.48 -2.79
C GLU A 40 -15.43 -2.25 -3.12
N ALA A 41 -14.76 -1.35 -2.37
CA ALA A 41 -13.32 -1.15 -2.47
C ALA A 41 -12.54 -2.40 -2.06
N ASN A 42 -12.90 -3.05 -0.95
CA ASN A 42 -12.26 -4.30 -0.51
C ASN A 42 -12.37 -5.39 -1.59
N ALA A 43 -13.56 -5.59 -2.16
CA ALA A 43 -13.76 -6.61 -3.20
C ALA A 43 -12.91 -6.37 -4.46
N SER A 44 -12.87 -5.13 -4.94
CA SER A 44 -12.08 -4.75 -6.13
C SER A 44 -10.57 -4.74 -5.88
N LEU A 45 -10.11 -4.46 -4.66
CA LEU A 45 -8.69 -4.54 -4.31
C LEU A 45 -8.24 -5.99 -4.14
N LEU A 46 -9.07 -6.87 -3.59
CA LEU A 46 -8.79 -8.29 -3.50
C LEU A 46 -8.74 -8.94 -4.90
N SER A 47 -9.66 -8.59 -5.80
CA SER A 47 -9.60 -9.05 -7.20
C SER A 47 -8.28 -8.63 -7.86
N ALA A 48 -7.85 -7.38 -7.64
CA ALA A 48 -6.57 -6.90 -8.14
C ALA A 48 -5.36 -7.67 -7.57
N LEU A 49 -5.38 -8.04 -6.29
CA LEU A 49 -4.31 -8.83 -5.66
C LEU A 49 -4.24 -10.27 -6.19
N THR A 50 -5.37 -10.88 -6.58
CA THR A 50 -5.34 -12.21 -7.22
C THR A 50 -4.63 -12.20 -8.57
N LEU A 51 -4.64 -11.05 -9.26
CA LEU A 51 -3.93 -10.85 -10.52
C LEU A 51 -2.45 -10.48 -10.31
N CYS A 52 -2.15 -9.63 -9.31
CA CYS A 52 -0.80 -9.23 -8.94
C CYS A 52 -0.63 -9.20 -7.42
N PRO A 53 -0.07 -10.26 -6.80
CA PRO A 53 0.02 -10.38 -5.34
C PRO A 53 0.90 -9.32 -4.67
N ALA A 54 1.90 -8.79 -5.37
CA ALA A 54 2.90 -7.86 -4.83
C ALA A 54 2.63 -6.39 -5.20
N HIS A 55 1.39 -6.01 -5.49
CA HIS A 55 1.07 -4.64 -5.91
C HIS A 55 0.95 -3.67 -4.73
N THR A 56 1.96 -2.81 -4.55
CA THR A 56 2.10 -1.85 -3.44
C THR A 56 0.87 -0.96 -3.23
N PRO A 57 0.31 -0.28 -4.25
CA PRO A 57 -0.85 0.59 -4.04
C PRO A 57 -2.11 -0.16 -3.56
N SER A 58 -2.34 -1.39 -4.04
CA SER A 58 -3.53 -2.16 -3.63
C SER A 58 -3.41 -2.62 -2.18
N LEU A 59 -2.23 -3.11 -1.80
CA LEU A 59 -1.92 -3.48 -0.41
C LEU A 59 -2.09 -2.28 0.53
N PHE A 60 -1.61 -1.10 0.13
CA PHE A 60 -1.76 0.12 0.93
C PHE A 60 -3.22 0.53 1.14
N HIS A 61 -4.02 0.55 0.08
CA HIS A 61 -5.42 0.91 0.19
C HIS A 61 -6.21 -0.11 1.04
N LEU A 62 -5.91 -1.42 0.93
CA LEU A 62 -6.50 -2.44 1.81
C LEU A 62 -6.08 -2.28 3.27
N ALA A 63 -4.79 -2.02 3.52
CA ALA A 63 -4.30 -1.78 4.87
C ALA A 63 -5.02 -0.59 5.52
N LYS A 64 -5.18 0.52 4.78
CA LYS A 64 -5.97 1.68 5.22
C LYS A 64 -7.41 1.30 5.56
N LEU A 65 -8.10 0.57 4.67
CA LEU A 65 -9.48 0.12 4.93
C LEU A 65 -9.57 -0.70 6.22
N TYR A 66 -8.67 -1.66 6.44
CA TYR A 66 -8.63 -2.42 7.68
C TYR A 66 -8.32 -1.58 8.92
N THR A 67 -7.48 -0.55 8.81
CA THR A 67 -7.23 0.37 9.95
C THR A 67 -8.48 1.18 10.32
N PHE A 68 -9.30 1.56 9.34
CA PHE A 68 -10.58 2.25 9.56
C PHE A 68 -11.66 1.33 10.13
N GLU A 69 -11.68 0.07 9.70
CA GLU A 69 -12.58 -0.96 10.25
C GLU A 69 -12.17 -1.40 11.66
N GLY A 70 -10.99 -1.00 12.13
CA GLY A 70 -10.44 -1.39 13.43
C GLY A 70 -9.81 -2.79 13.45
N ASN A 71 -9.70 -3.46 12.30
CA ASN A 71 -9.03 -4.75 12.18
C ASN A 71 -7.51 -4.58 12.09
N VAL A 72 -6.90 -4.22 13.22
CA VAL A 72 -5.46 -3.90 13.32
C VAL A 72 -4.57 -5.10 12.95
N ALA A 73 -5.03 -6.32 13.21
CA ALA A 73 -4.26 -7.53 12.90
C ALA A 73 -4.08 -7.75 11.39
N MET A 74 -5.16 -7.58 10.61
CA MET A 74 -5.08 -7.68 9.14
C MET A 74 -4.30 -6.51 8.55
N ALA A 75 -4.48 -5.30 9.09
CA ALA A 75 -3.70 -4.13 8.67
C ALA A 75 -2.19 -4.36 8.85
N GLU A 76 -1.76 -4.89 10.00
CA GLU A 76 -0.35 -5.21 10.28
C GLU A 76 0.23 -6.21 9.27
N GLN A 77 -0.54 -7.24 8.90
CA GLN A 77 -0.10 -8.20 7.87
C GLN A 77 0.11 -7.52 6.52
N MET A 78 -0.83 -6.67 6.10
CA MET A 78 -0.70 -5.94 4.84
C MET A 78 0.50 -4.98 4.83
N PHE A 79 0.75 -4.28 5.94
CA PHE A 79 1.93 -3.41 6.08
C PHE A 79 3.25 -4.19 6.12
N ARG A 80 3.26 -5.41 6.68
CA ARG A 80 4.44 -6.28 6.60
C ARG A 80 4.73 -6.71 5.17
N GLU A 81 3.72 -7.04 4.37
CA GLU A 81 3.93 -7.34 2.96
C GLU A 81 4.43 -6.10 2.20
N LEU A 82 3.92 -4.90 2.51
CA LEU A 82 4.42 -3.65 1.91
C LEU A 82 5.90 -3.42 2.21
N VAL A 83 6.33 -3.61 3.45
CA VAL A 83 7.74 -3.51 3.86
C VAL A 83 8.60 -4.57 3.15
N ARG A 84 8.08 -5.76 2.88
CA ARG A 84 8.81 -6.77 2.10
C ARG A 84 8.97 -6.38 0.62
N VAL A 85 7.95 -5.76 0.04
CA VAL A 85 7.98 -5.32 -1.37
C VAL A 85 8.91 -4.12 -1.55
N ASP A 86 8.87 -3.16 -0.63
CA ASP A 86 9.67 -1.93 -0.69
C ASP A 86 10.24 -1.58 0.70
N PRO A 87 11.39 -2.16 1.08
CA PRO A 87 11.97 -1.98 2.41
C PRO A 87 12.58 -0.59 2.62
N LEU A 88 12.83 0.16 1.55
CA LEU A 88 13.51 1.46 1.59
C LEU A 88 12.55 2.63 1.85
N ASN A 89 11.24 2.36 1.83
CA ASN A 89 10.24 3.39 1.98
C ASN A 89 9.87 3.59 3.46
N CYS A 90 10.27 4.75 3.99
CA CYS A 90 10.01 5.17 5.35
C CYS A 90 8.52 5.14 5.73
N GLN A 91 7.63 5.46 4.77
CA GLN A 91 6.19 5.53 5.02
C GLN A 91 5.65 4.18 5.50
N TRP A 92 6.08 3.07 4.90
CA TRP A 92 5.57 1.75 5.27
C TRP A 92 5.99 1.35 6.68
N TRP A 93 7.20 1.70 7.09
CA TRP A 93 7.70 1.49 8.45
C TRP A 93 6.95 2.34 9.48
N GLN A 94 6.63 3.59 9.15
CA GLN A 94 5.82 4.46 10.01
C GLN A 94 4.40 3.91 10.20
N GLU A 95 3.73 3.54 9.11
CA GLU A 95 2.37 3.00 9.16
C GLU A 95 2.31 1.65 9.91
N LEU A 96 3.32 0.80 9.76
CA LEU A 96 3.48 -0.43 10.55
C LEU A 96 3.65 -0.12 12.04
N GLY A 97 4.48 0.87 12.38
CA GLY A 97 4.66 1.36 13.76
C GLY A 97 3.34 1.84 14.37
N CYS A 98 2.56 2.65 13.63
CA CYS A 98 1.24 3.11 14.04
C CYS A 98 0.28 1.94 14.31
N CYS A 99 0.25 0.93 13.44
CA CYS A 99 -0.56 -0.28 13.64
C CYS A 99 -0.13 -1.05 14.90
N LEU A 100 1.17 -1.21 15.13
CA LEU A 100 1.71 -1.89 16.31
C LEU A 100 1.42 -1.13 17.61
N MET A 101 1.43 0.20 17.58
CA MET A 101 1.00 1.02 18.73
C MET A 101 -0.48 0.77 19.05
N ARG A 102 -1.36 0.77 18.04
CA ARG A 102 -2.80 0.49 18.24
C ARG A 102 -3.06 -0.93 18.78
N ARG A 103 -2.17 -1.88 18.47
CA ARG A 103 -2.19 -3.24 19.00
C ARG A 103 -1.60 -3.36 20.42
N GLY A 104 -0.97 -2.31 20.95
CA GLY A 104 -0.34 -2.29 22.28
C GLY A 104 1.10 -2.83 22.32
N SER A 105 1.72 -3.09 21.16
CA SER A 105 3.10 -3.58 21.07
C SER A 105 4.09 -2.43 20.93
N ALA A 106 4.24 -1.62 21.98
CA ALA A 106 5.04 -0.39 21.97
C ALA A 106 6.52 -0.63 21.63
N LEU A 107 7.14 -1.70 22.14
CA LEU A 107 8.55 -2.02 21.89
C LEU A 107 8.83 -2.23 20.39
N ARG A 108 8.01 -3.05 19.72
CA ARG A 108 8.15 -3.30 18.27
C ARG A 108 7.83 -2.05 17.44
N ALA A 109 6.90 -1.22 17.91
CA ALA A 109 6.61 0.04 17.25
C ALA A 109 7.82 0.99 17.30
N MET A 110 8.52 1.08 18.44
CA MET A 110 9.74 1.88 18.57
C MET A 110 10.84 1.42 17.61
N GLU A 111 11.03 0.12 17.44
CA GLU A 111 11.97 -0.44 16.46
C GLU A 111 11.60 -0.01 15.04
N CYS A 112 10.32 -0.09 14.67
CA CYS A 112 9.82 0.32 13.35
C CYS A 112 10.03 1.83 13.10
N PHE A 113 9.75 2.67 14.09
CA PHE A 113 9.99 4.12 13.98
C PHE A 113 11.48 4.47 13.92
N SER A 114 12.32 3.73 14.64
CA SER A 114 13.78 3.89 14.54
C SER A 114 14.28 3.55 13.14
N ALA A 115 13.80 2.44 12.56
CA ALA A 115 14.11 2.07 11.19
C ALA A 115 13.64 3.13 10.19
N ALA A 116 12.40 3.64 10.35
CA ALA A 116 11.87 4.72 9.51
C ALA A 116 12.75 5.98 9.57
N SER A 117 13.16 6.41 10.77
CA SER A 117 13.98 7.61 10.96
C SER A 117 15.39 7.47 10.36
N GLN A 118 15.97 6.26 10.41
CA GLN A 118 17.23 5.96 9.76
C GLN A 118 17.11 6.03 8.24
N LEU A 119 16.01 5.48 7.70
CA LEU A 119 15.71 5.54 6.27
C LEU A 119 15.51 6.99 5.81
N ASP A 120 14.71 7.79 6.52
CA ASP A 120 14.49 9.21 6.20
C ASP A 120 15.77 10.05 6.18
N ARG A 121 16.74 9.71 7.02
CA ARG A 121 18.06 10.38 7.01
C ARG A 121 18.90 9.98 5.79
N SER A 122 18.69 8.76 5.31
CA SER A 122 19.42 8.18 4.18
C SER A 122 18.72 8.35 2.83
N THR A 123 17.45 8.80 2.82
CA THR A 123 16.69 8.94 1.59
C THR A 123 17.27 10.11 0.79
N PRO A 124 17.73 9.85 -0.44
CA PRO A 124 18.26 10.92 -1.28
C PRO A 124 17.13 11.90 -1.62
N LEU A 125 17.46 13.19 -1.70
CA LEU A 125 16.51 14.25 -2.11
C LEU A 125 15.82 13.94 -3.44
N ILE A 126 16.48 13.17 -4.32
CA ILE A 126 15.99 12.75 -5.62
C ILE A 126 16.12 11.23 -5.70
N SER A 127 15.05 10.54 -6.11
CA SER A 127 15.09 9.09 -6.32
C SER A 127 16.09 8.74 -7.41
N PHE A 128 16.95 7.75 -7.16
CA PHE A 128 17.90 7.26 -8.17
C PHE A 128 17.20 6.76 -9.45
N ALA A 129 15.92 6.37 -9.37
CA ALA A 129 15.14 5.94 -10.52
C ALA A 129 14.81 7.07 -11.51
N SER A 130 14.82 8.35 -11.08
CA SER A 130 14.61 9.48 -11.98
C SER A 130 15.90 9.98 -12.64
N ILE A 131 17.05 9.41 -12.28
CA ILE A 131 18.33 9.71 -12.90
C ILE A 131 18.50 8.73 -14.08
N PRO A 132 18.45 9.20 -15.33
CA PRO A 132 18.63 8.32 -16.48
C PRO A 132 20.05 7.74 -16.47
N LEU A 133 20.15 6.41 -16.39
CA LEU A 133 21.43 5.69 -16.50
C LEU A 133 21.83 5.64 -17.98
N ILE A 134 22.62 6.64 -18.41
CA ILE A 134 23.26 6.62 -19.72
C ILE A 134 24.62 5.94 -19.55
N PHE A 135 24.71 4.65 -19.91
CA PHE A 135 26.01 3.99 -20.04
C PHE A 135 26.59 4.38 -21.40
N PRO A 136 27.72 5.12 -21.47
CA PRO A 136 28.39 5.33 -22.74
C PRO A 136 28.93 3.98 -23.23
N SER A 137 28.29 3.43 -24.26
CA SER A 137 28.79 2.29 -25.02
C SER A 137 29.94 2.77 -25.92
N SER A 138 31.15 2.85 -25.38
CA SER A 138 32.35 3.10 -26.18
C SER A 138 33.61 2.64 -25.44
N PHE A 139 34.01 1.40 -25.68
CA PHE A 139 35.40 0.96 -25.75
C PHE A 139 35.55 0.02 -26.95
#